data_AF-A0A1W9V269-F1
#
_entry.id   AF-A0A1W9V269-F1
#
_cell.length_a   1.000
_cell.length_b   1.000
_cell.length_c   1.000
_cell.angle_alpha   90.00
_cell.angle_beta   90.00
_cell.angle_gamma   90.00
#
_symmetry.space_group_name_H-M   'P 1'
#
loop_
_entity.id
_entity.type
_entity.pdbx_description
1 polymer ?
#
loop_
_entity_poly.entity_id
_entity_poly.type
_entity_poly.pdbx_seq_one_letter_code
_entity_poly.pdbx_strand_id
1 'polypeptide(L)'
;MKHRFLNRWTISLFFIALLPRIFGLGQFLISDEHTNIHLAGSAALQAFLRGDFRATYWHFYPGVTMSWLDALGIGGLWLLERFTGATSLSLSAFADSDILHLLVAVRLPYALLTALFVPVVYVLLRELLKDSSKQYAVSSKSMQ
;
A
#
# COMPACT_ATOMS: atom_id res chain seq x y z
N MET A 1 19.75 -18.80 8.08
CA MET A 1 18.57 -18.06 7.57
C MET A 1 18.95 -16.66 7.05
N LYS A 2 20.13 -16.47 6.46
CA LYS A 2 20.68 -15.12 6.17
C LYS A 2 20.76 -14.86 4.66
N HIS A 3 20.18 -13.74 4.22
CA HIS A 3 20.38 -13.01 2.94
C HIS A 3 19.67 -13.43 1.64
N ARG A 4 18.76 -14.41 1.60
CA ARG A 4 18.20 -14.86 0.30
C ARG A 4 16.92 -14.14 -0.20
N PHE A 5 16.36 -13.21 0.59
CA PHE A 5 15.09 -12.55 0.30
C PHE A 5 15.19 -11.39 -0.70
N LEU A 6 16.30 -10.64 -0.71
CA LEU A 6 16.55 -9.59 -1.70
C LEU A 6 17.56 -10.11 -2.73
N ASN A 7 17.04 -10.67 -3.82
CA ASN A 7 17.87 -10.98 -4.98
C ASN A 7 17.46 -10.06 -6.15
N ARG A 8 18.29 -9.99 -7.19
CA ARG A 8 18.00 -9.12 -8.34
C ARG A 8 16.63 -9.42 -8.95
N TRP A 9 16.19 -10.67 -8.94
CA TRP A 9 14.87 -11.07 -9.46
C TRP A 9 13.70 -10.53 -8.64
N THR A 10 13.77 -10.55 -7.30
CA THR A 10 12.71 -9.99 -6.46
C THR A 10 12.56 -8.48 -6.66
N ILE A 11 13.69 -7.79 -6.85
CA ILE A 11 13.71 -6.35 -7.15
C ILE A 11 13.12 -6.09 -8.55
N SER A 12 13.53 -6.86 -9.56
CA SER A 12 12.96 -6.74 -10.91
C SER A 12 11.45 -7.00 -10.92
N LEU A 13 10.97 -8.02 -10.20
CA LEU A 13 9.54 -8.31 -10.08
C LEU A 13 8.77 -7.16 -9.44
N PHE A 14 9.33 -6.50 -8.42
CA PHE A 14 8.73 -5.32 -7.82
C PHE A 14 8.56 -4.20 -8.86
N PHE A 15 9.61 -3.83 -9.60
CA PHE A 15 9.53 -2.75 -10.58
C PHE A 15 8.63 -3.09 -11.77
N ILE A 16 8.67 -4.34 -12.26
CA ILE A 16 7.76 -4.83 -13.30
C ILE A 16 6.31 -4.74 -12.83
N ALA A 17 6.03 -5.05 -11.55
CA ALA A 17 4.70 -4.92 -10.99
C ALA A 17 4.31 -3.45 -10.75
N LEU A 18 5.24 -2.60 -10.31
CA LEU A 18 4.98 -1.20 -9.98
C LEU A 18 4.67 -0.36 -11.22
N LEU A 19 5.42 -0.56 -12.29
CA LEU A 19 5.39 0.27 -13.49
C LEU A 19 3.97 0.45 -14.09
N PRO A 20 3.19 -0.62 -14.38
CA PRO A 20 1.82 -0.45 -14.86
C PRO A 20 0.85 0.11 -13.82
N ARG A 21 1.17 0.08 -12.52
CA ARG A 21 0.30 0.56 -11.42
C ARG A 21 0.44 2.05 -11.15
N ILE A 22 1.58 2.66 -11.52
CA ILE A 22 1.81 4.10 -11.35
C ILE A 22 1.35 4.91 -12.57
N PHE A 23 1.27 4.28 -13.75
CA PHE A 23 0.71 4.93 -14.93
C PHE A 23 -0.81 5.03 -14.81
N GLY A 24 -1.34 6.24 -14.99
CA GLY A 24 -2.79 6.49 -14.97
C GLY A 24 -3.40 6.75 -13.59
N LEU A 25 -2.59 6.89 -12.53
CA LEU A 25 -3.08 7.15 -11.16
C LEU A 25 -3.97 8.40 -11.04
N GLY A 26 -3.92 9.34 -11.97
CA GLY A 26 -4.76 10.55 -11.95
C GLY A 26 -5.84 10.63 -13.03
N GLN A 27 -6.07 9.57 -13.82
CA GLN A 27 -6.88 9.68 -15.05
C GLN A 27 -8.39 9.71 -14.84
N PHE A 28 -8.91 8.99 -13.83
CA PHE A 28 -10.35 8.86 -13.60
C PHE A 28 -10.65 8.91 -12.11
N LEU A 29 -11.80 9.49 -11.74
CA LEU A 29 -12.38 9.39 -10.40
C LEU A 29 -13.40 8.25 -10.38
N ILE A 30 -13.31 7.38 -9.38
CA ILE A 30 -14.19 6.22 -9.18
C ILE A 30 -15.22 6.57 -8.09
N SER A 31 -16.41 5.95 -8.16
CA SER A 31 -17.58 6.30 -7.35
C SER A 31 -17.37 6.29 -5.84
N ASP A 32 -16.49 5.43 -5.33
CA ASP A 32 -16.23 5.25 -3.90
C ASP A 32 -15.09 6.14 -3.37
N GLU A 33 -14.30 6.75 -4.25
CA GLU A 33 -13.08 7.49 -3.84
C GLU A 33 -13.40 8.71 -3.00
N HIS A 34 -14.50 9.40 -3.28
CA HIS A 34 -14.91 10.51 -2.44
C HIS A 34 -15.23 10.07 -1.00
N THR A 35 -15.88 8.92 -0.85
CA THR A 35 -16.19 8.34 0.45
C THR A 35 -14.90 7.89 1.15
N ASN A 36 -14.03 7.19 0.43
CA ASN A 36 -12.80 6.65 1.00
C ASN A 36 -11.86 7.78 1.45
N ILE A 37 -11.61 8.78 0.60
CA ILE A 37 -10.64 9.86 0.89
C ILE A 37 -11.17 10.82 1.98
N HIS A 38 -12.36 11.39 1.78
CA HIS A 38 -12.86 12.45 2.66
C HIS A 38 -13.53 11.93 3.92
N LEU A 39 -14.10 10.73 3.92
CA LEU A 39 -14.69 10.17 5.13
C LEU A 39 -13.69 9.26 5.83
N ALA A 40 -13.20 8.20 5.18
CA ALA A 40 -12.36 7.22 5.86
C ALA A 40 -10.93 7.71 6.10
N GLY A 41 -10.23 8.15 5.06
CA GLY A 41 -8.84 8.59 5.11
C GLY A 41 -8.64 9.83 5.98
N SER A 42 -9.47 10.84 5.78
CA SER A 42 -9.43 12.06 6.59
C SER A 42 -9.77 11.76 8.06
N ALA A 43 -10.80 10.95 8.35
CA ALA A 43 -11.10 10.57 9.74
C ALA A 43 -9.96 9.79 10.41
N ALA A 44 -9.31 8.86 9.69
CA ALA A 44 -8.16 8.13 10.19
C ALA A 44 -6.98 9.06 10.47
N LEU A 45 -6.71 10.02 9.59
CA LEU A 45 -5.69 11.04 9.79
C LEU A 45 -5.95 11.88 11.05
N GLN A 46 -7.19 12.34 11.24
CA GLN A 46 -7.59 13.08 12.44
C GLN A 46 -7.48 12.23 13.72
N ALA A 47 -7.81 10.95 13.63
CA ALA A 47 -7.64 10.00 14.73
C ALA A 47 -6.17 9.85 15.12
N PHE A 48 -5.25 9.71 14.14
CA PHE A 48 -3.81 9.69 14.39
C PHE A 48 -3.31 10.99 15.04
N LEU A 49 -3.76 12.15 14.57
CA LEU A 49 -3.38 13.46 15.13
C LEU A 49 -3.82 13.63 16.60
N ARG A 50 -4.92 12.98 17.00
CA ARG A 50 -5.42 12.99 18.38
C ARG A 50 -4.81 11.87 19.25
N GLY A 51 -4.01 10.97 18.67
CA GLY A 51 -3.52 9.78 19.37
C GLY A 51 -4.60 8.73 19.67
N ASP A 52 -5.77 8.82 19.02
CA ASP A 52 -6.91 7.91 19.22
C ASP A 52 -6.92 6.83 18.14
N PHE A 53 -6.12 5.78 18.34
CA PHE A 53 -6.04 4.66 17.40
C PHE A 53 -7.37 3.91 17.25
N ARG A 54 -8.24 3.92 18.27
CA ARG A 54 -9.55 3.24 18.20
C ARG A 54 -10.47 3.94 17.21
N ALA A 55 -10.40 5.26 17.13
CA ALA A 55 -11.16 6.06 16.17
C ALA A 55 -10.72 5.87 14.70
N THR A 56 -9.61 5.16 14.43
CA THR A 56 -9.24 4.78 13.04
C THR A 56 -10.08 3.63 12.49
N TYR A 57 -10.91 3.00 13.31
CA TYR A 57 -11.79 1.92 12.90
C TYR A 57 -12.83 2.43 11.88
N TRP A 58 -12.84 1.79 10.71
CA TRP A 58 -13.84 1.99 9.68
C TRP A 58 -14.51 0.65 9.35
N HIS A 59 -15.84 0.61 9.49
CA HIS A 59 -16.60 -0.64 9.41
C HIS A 59 -16.72 -1.20 7.99
N PHE A 60 -16.63 -0.36 6.94
CA PHE A 60 -16.72 -0.81 5.54
C PHE A 60 -15.38 -1.37 5.05
N TYR A 61 -15.41 -2.51 4.34
CA TYR A 61 -14.30 -3.43 3.99
C TYR A 61 -13.03 -2.84 3.39
N PRO A 62 -11.89 -3.57 3.46
CA PRO A 62 -11.03 -3.61 4.64
C PRO A 62 -10.72 -2.18 5.13
N GLY A 63 -11.62 -1.63 5.93
CA GLY A 63 -11.70 -0.19 6.18
C GLY A 63 -10.51 0.40 6.90
N VAL A 64 -9.91 -0.33 7.84
CA VAL A 64 -8.74 0.14 8.59
C VAL A 64 -7.54 0.29 7.66
N THR A 65 -7.23 -0.73 6.86
CA THR A 65 -6.06 -0.67 5.98
C THR A 65 -6.23 0.39 4.91
N MET A 66 -7.42 0.50 4.31
CA MET A 66 -7.67 1.51 3.28
C MET A 66 -7.64 2.93 3.85
N SER A 67 -8.30 3.18 4.99
CA SER A 67 -8.27 4.50 5.63
C SER A 67 -6.86 4.92 6.03
N TRP A 68 -6.03 3.96 6.46
CA TRP A 68 -4.62 4.24 6.78
C TRP A 68 -3.79 4.56 5.54
N LEU A 69 -4.01 3.87 4.42
CA LEU A 69 -3.31 4.16 3.16
C LEU A 69 -3.73 5.52 2.59
N ASP A 70 -5.01 5.87 2.66
CA ASP A 70 -5.52 7.18 2.27
C ASP A 70 -4.90 8.28 3.16
N ALA A 71 -4.93 8.10 4.49
CA ALA A 71 -4.30 9.01 5.44
C ALA A 71 -2.80 9.19 5.18
N LEU A 72 -2.09 8.11 4.83
CA LEU A 72 -0.67 8.13 4.48
C LEU A 72 -0.42 8.92 3.19
N GLY A 73 -1.27 8.75 2.18
CA GLY A 73 -1.21 9.54 0.94
C GLY A 73 -1.44 11.03 1.18
N ILE A 74 -2.49 11.39 1.92
CA ILE A 74 -2.81 12.77 2.30
C ILE A 74 -1.64 13.40 3.08
N GLY A 75 -1.16 12.71 4.12
CA GLY A 75 -0.05 13.19 4.94
C GLY A 75 1.27 13.32 4.17
N GLY A 76 1.54 12.38 3.25
CA GLY A 76 2.71 12.43 2.38
C GLY A 76 2.70 13.62 1.42
N LEU A 77 1.55 13.90 0.79
CA LEU A 77 1.40 15.07 -0.07
C LEU A 77 1.50 16.37 0.73
N TRP A 78 0.82 16.45 1.87
CA TRP A 78 0.92 17.61 2.75
C TRP A 78 2.36 17.90 3.16
N LEU A 79 3.13 16.87 3.56
CA LEU A 79 4.55 17.02 3.90
C LEU A 79 5.33 17.56 2.71
N LEU A 80 5.17 16.96 1.53
CA LEU A 80 5.86 17.39 0.32
C LEU A 80 5.56 18.86 -0.01
N GLU A 81 4.30 19.25 -0.01
CA GLU A 81 3.88 20.62 -0.30
C GLU A 81 4.29 21.61 0.79
N ARG A 82 4.33 21.17 2.04
CA ARG A 82 4.82 21.98 3.15
C ARG A 82 6.32 22.25 3.00
N PHE A 83 7.09 21.25 2.58
CA PHE A 83 8.53 21.39 2.34
C PHE A 83 8.86 22.24 1.11
N THR A 84 8.06 22.16 0.05
CA THR A 84 8.24 22.98 -1.16
C THR A 84 7.63 24.37 -1.05
N GLY A 85 6.88 24.66 0.02
CA GLY A 85 6.17 25.92 0.21
C GLY A 85 4.89 26.06 -0.63
N ALA A 86 4.43 24.98 -1.27
CA ALA A 86 3.21 24.95 -2.06
C ALA A 86 1.92 25.03 -1.21
N THR A 87 1.98 24.66 0.08
CA THR A 87 0.85 24.80 1.01
C THR A 87 1.24 25.44 2.33
N SER A 88 0.38 26.36 2.79
CA SER A 88 0.43 26.95 4.13
C SER A 88 -0.58 26.32 5.10
N LEU A 89 -1.44 25.43 4.61
CA LEU A 89 -2.53 24.83 5.37
C LEU A 89 -2.02 23.92 6.50
N SER A 90 -2.79 23.85 7.58
CA SER A 90 -2.60 22.79 8.59
C SER A 90 -2.94 21.43 7.97
N LEU A 91 -2.32 20.35 8.46
CA LEU A 91 -2.61 18.99 7.97
C LEU A 91 -4.10 18.64 8.09
N SER A 92 -4.78 19.14 9.14
CA SER A 92 -6.22 18.96 9.30
C SER A 92 -7.02 19.62 8.18
N ALA A 93 -6.73 20.89 7.86
CA ALA A 93 -7.44 21.60 6.80
C ALA A 93 -7.06 21.08 5.41
N PHE A 94 -5.84 20.58 5.26
CA PHE A 94 -5.35 19.99 4.01
C PHE A 94 -6.10 18.72 3.63
N ALA A 95 -6.52 17.92 4.62
CA ALA A 95 -7.29 16.69 4.39
C ALA A 95 -8.63 16.93 3.67
N ASP A 96 -9.18 18.14 3.79
CA ASP A 96 -10.43 18.56 3.16
C ASP A 96 -10.21 19.29 1.81
N SER A 97 -9.01 19.19 1.23
CA SER A 97 -8.69 19.78 -0.09
C SER A 97 -9.49 19.12 -1.23
N ASP A 98 -9.44 19.71 -2.43
CA ASP A 98 -10.09 19.12 -3.60
C ASP A 98 -9.67 17.66 -3.83
N ILE A 99 -10.64 16.78 -4.09
CA ILE A 99 -10.39 15.35 -4.27
C ILE A 99 -9.40 15.04 -5.39
N LEU A 100 -9.43 15.80 -6.49
CA LEU A 100 -8.52 15.61 -7.62
C LEU A 100 -7.08 15.95 -7.25
N HIS A 101 -6.90 16.90 -6.33
CA HIS A 101 -5.59 17.24 -5.76
C HIS A 101 -5.01 16.08 -4.95
N LEU A 102 -5.86 15.42 -4.16
CA LEU A 102 -5.47 14.31 -3.30
C LEU A 102 -5.32 12.98 -4.05
N LEU A 103 -5.99 12.83 -5.20
CA LEU A 103 -6.22 11.56 -5.88
C LEU A 103 -4.95 10.74 -6.15
N VAL A 104 -3.93 11.36 -6.73
CA VAL A 104 -2.67 10.65 -7.05
C VAL A 104 -1.95 10.23 -5.78
N ALA A 105 -1.94 11.11 -4.77
CA ALA A 105 -1.24 10.88 -3.53
C ALA A 105 -1.85 9.74 -2.72
N VAL A 106 -3.18 9.65 -2.65
CA VAL A 106 -3.87 8.55 -1.95
C VAL A 106 -3.74 7.21 -2.67
N ARG A 107 -3.67 7.21 -4.01
CA ARG A 107 -3.53 5.96 -4.78
C ARG A 107 -2.11 5.38 -4.77
N LEU A 108 -1.10 6.23 -4.62
CA LEU A 108 0.31 5.81 -4.65
C LEU A 108 0.65 4.74 -3.58
N PRO A 109 0.21 4.86 -2.31
CA PRO A 109 0.36 3.82 -1.30
C PRO A 109 -0.20 2.45 -1.74
N TYR A 110 -1.39 2.42 -2.38
CA TYR A 110 -1.96 1.17 -2.90
C TYR A 110 -1.13 0.58 -4.04
N ALA A 111 -0.68 1.42 -4.97
CA ALA A 111 0.19 0.99 -6.07
C ALA A 111 1.48 0.36 -5.55
N LEU A 112 2.11 0.98 -4.55
CA LEU A 112 3.34 0.47 -3.91
C LEU A 112 3.08 -0.82 -3.15
N LEU A 113 2.04 -0.87 -2.32
CA LEU A 113 1.72 -2.05 -1.50
C LEU A 113 1.38 -3.26 -2.37
N THR A 114 0.54 -3.07 -3.39
CA THR A 114 0.14 -4.15 -4.30
C THR A 114 1.29 -4.58 -5.21
N ALA A 115 2.20 -3.67 -5.59
CA ALA A 115 3.42 -4.04 -6.31
C ALA A 115 4.39 -4.83 -5.42
N LEU A 116 4.53 -4.45 -4.14
CA LEU A 116 5.36 -5.14 -3.15
C LEU A 116 4.84 -6.54 -2.82
N PHE A 117 3.52 -6.74 -2.90
CA PHE A 117 2.91 -8.05 -2.66
C PHE A 117 3.41 -9.12 -3.65
N VAL A 118 3.69 -8.75 -4.91
CA VAL A 118 4.15 -9.68 -5.95
C VAL A 118 5.46 -10.41 -5.58
N PRO A 119 6.59 -9.73 -5.29
CA PRO A 119 7.81 -10.42 -4.89
C PRO A 119 7.67 -11.14 -3.54
N VAL A 120 6.82 -10.67 -2.62
CA VAL A 120 6.55 -11.36 -1.35
C VAL A 120 5.92 -12.73 -1.62
N VAL A 121 4.85 -12.78 -2.42
CA VAL A 121 4.20 -14.03 -2.82
C VAL A 121 5.17 -14.93 -3.59
N TYR A 122 5.97 -14.37 -4.50
CA TYR A 122 6.98 -15.15 -5.22
C TYR A 122 7.96 -15.87 -4.28
N VAL A 123 8.48 -15.17 -3.26
CA VAL A 123 9.39 -15.79 -2.30
C VAL A 123 8.69 -16.86 -1.46
N LEU A 124 7.48 -16.58 -0.99
CA LEU A 124 6.69 -17.53 -0.21
C LEU A 124 6.41 -18.81 -1.01
N LEU A 125 5.94 -18.69 -2.25
CA LEU A 125 5.69 -19.83 -3.14
C LEU A 125 6.96 -20.59 -3.45
N ARG A 126 8.08 -19.89 -3.67
CA ARG A 126 9.37 -20.53 -3.94
C ARG A 126 9.84 -21.38 -2.75
N GLU A 127 9.66 -20.91 -1.52
CA GLU A 127 10.03 -21.70 -0.33
C GLU A 127 9.08 -22.88 -0.13
N LEU A 128 7.77 -22.66 -0.28
CA LEU A 128 6.76 -23.71 -0.15
C LEU A 128 7.00 -24.87 -1.13
N LEU A 129 7.28 -24.55 -2.41
CA LEU A 129 7.48 -25.57 -3.45
C LEU A 129 8.83 -26.31 -3.33
N LYS A 130 9.87 -25.67 -2.80
CA LYS A 130 11.14 -26.36 -2.50
C LYS A 130 10.93 -27.48 -1.50
N ASP A 131 10.15 -27.24 -0.45
CA ASP A 131 9.96 -28.24 0.60
C ASP A 131 9.11 -29.41 0.11
N SER A 132 8.08 -29.15 -0.71
CA SER A 132 7.34 -30.20 -1.41
C SER A 132 8.25 -31.09 -2.25
N SER A 133 9.16 -30.51 -3.04
CA SER A 133 10.07 -31.30 -3.89
C SER A 133 11.01 -32.23 -3.11
N LYS A 134 11.49 -31.81 -1.93
CA LYS A 134 12.34 -32.64 -1.07
C LYS A 134 11.58 -33.84 -0.51
N GLN A 135 10.31 -33.64 -0.13
CA GLN A 135 9.49 -34.71 0.44
C GLN A 135 9.23 -35.84 -0.55
N TYR A 136 8.96 -35.51 -1.82
CA TYR A 136 8.81 -36.50 -2.90
C TYR A 136 10.12 -37.27 -3.16
N ALA A 137 11.27 -36.60 -3.11
CA ALA A 137 12.57 -37.23 -3.34
C ALA A 137 13.00 -38.21 -2.23
N VAL A 138 12.50 -38.03 -1.00
CA VAL A 138 12.74 -38.97 0.11
C VAL A 138 11.83 -40.19 -0.02
N SER A 139 10.54 -39.99 -0.34
CA SER A 139 9.57 -41.09 -0.49
C SER A 139 9.93 -42.05 -1.63
N SER A 140 10.53 -41.57 -2.72
CA SER A 140 10.93 -42.44 -3.83
C SER A 140 12.13 -43.33 -3.51
N LYS A 141 13.02 -42.90 -2.59
CA LYS A 141 14.19 -43.68 -2.17
C LYS A 141 13.87 -44.79 -1.18
N SER A 142 12.77 -44.71 -0.44
CA SER A 142 12.38 -45.75 0.53
C SER A 142 11.59 -46.91 -0.06
N MET A 143 11.25 -46.86 -1.36
CA MET A 143 10.55 -47.94 -2.07
C MET A 143 11.49 -48.79 -2.94
N GLN A 144 12.79 -48.48 -2.91
CA GLN A 144 13.87 -49.27 -3.53
C GLN A 144 14.63 -50.03 -2.45
#